data_AF-A0AAW8KPG9-F1
#
_entry.id   AF-A0AAW8KPG9-F1
#
_cell.length_a   1.000
_cell.length_b   1.000
_cell.length_c   1.000
_cell.angle_alpha   90.00
_cell.angle_beta   90.00
_cell.angle_gamma   90.00
#
_symmetry.space_group_name_H-M   'P 1'
#
loop_
_entity.id
_entity.type
_entity.pdbx_description
1 polymer ?
#
loop_
_entity_poly.entity_id
_entity_poly.type
_entity_poly.pdbx_seq_one_letter_code
_entity_poly.pdbx_strand_id
1 'polypeptide(L)'
;KHQIELFEEVIEHLKQAGINPGIRHIQNSYGILNYPHLQYEYCRPGLLYMGVTSDDQIPIQTHPNFIPILSIYANVSVVKWIHKGQSVSY
;
A
#
# COMPACT_ATOMS: atom_id res chain seq x y z
N LYS A 1 0.44 -15.23 6.99
CA LYS A 1 0.80 -16.33 6.06
C LYS A 1 -0.40 -17.20 5.70
N HIS A 2 -1.34 -17.45 6.62
CA HIS A 2 -2.60 -18.17 6.36
C HIS A 2 -3.34 -17.82 5.05
N GLN A 3 -3.47 -16.54 4.68
CA GLN A 3 -4.11 -16.17 3.41
C GLN A 3 -3.37 -16.66 2.15
N ILE A 4 -2.04 -16.79 2.22
CA ILE A 4 -1.22 -17.34 1.14
C ILE A 4 -1.49 -18.84 1.02
N GLU A 5 -1.53 -19.54 2.15
CA GLU A 5 -1.84 -20.98 2.21
C GLU A 5 -3.22 -21.28 1.61
N LEU A 6 -4.26 -20.53 2.01
CA LEU A 6 -5.61 -20.68 1.47
C LEU A 6 -5.68 -20.37 -0.03
N PHE A 7 -4.90 -19.40 -0.51
CA PHE A 7 -4.86 -19.08 -1.93
C PHE A 7 -4.25 -20.21 -2.76
N GLU A 8 -3.15 -20.81 -2.28
CA GLU A 8 -2.55 -21.99 -2.91
C GLU A 8 -3.48 -23.20 -2.88
N GLU A 9 -4.19 -23.43 -1.77
CA GLU A 9 -5.18 -24.50 -1.64
C GLU A 9 -6.27 -24.37 -2.71
N VAL A 10 -6.83 -23.17 -2.89
CA VAL A 10 -7.85 -22.92 -3.93
C VAL A 10 -7.28 -23.14 -5.33
N ILE A 11 -6.05 -22.69 -5.59
CA ILE A 11 -5.38 -22.92 -6.89
C ILE A 11 -5.26 -24.42 -7.16
N GLU A 12 -4.88 -25.21 -6.16
CA GLU A 12 -4.72 -26.65 -6.30
C GLU A 12 -6.07 -27.35 -6.51
N HIS A 13 -7.11 -26.98 -5.77
CA HIS A 13 -8.46 -27.49 -5.97
C HIS A 13 -9.01 -27.19 -7.38
N LEU A 14 -8.75 -26.00 -7.92
CA LEU A 14 -9.13 -25.66 -9.29
C LEU A 14 -8.43 -26.55 -10.30
N LYS A 15 -7.11 -26.76 -10.16
CA LYS A 15 -6.34 -27.65 -11.03
C LYS A 15 -6.83 -29.09 -10.98
N GLN A 16 -7.12 -29.61 -9.78
CA GLN A 16 -7.65 -30.96 -9.59
C GLN A 16 -9.03 -31.14 -10.24
N ALA A 17 -9.84 -30.08 -10.26
CA ALA A 17 -11.12 -30.06 -10.97
C ALA A 17 -10.97 -29.87 -12.51
N GLY A 18 -9.75 -29.77 -13.04
CA GLY A 18 -9.48 -29.53 -14.46
C GLY A 18 -9.75 -28.08 -14.90
N ILE A 19 -9.87 -27.15 -13.95
CA ILE A 19 -10.13 -25.73 -14.21
C ILE A 19 -8.79 -24.98 -14.23
N ASN A 20 -8.53 -24.24 -15.31
CA ASN A 20 -7.36 -23.37 -15.38
C ASN A 20 -7.57 -22.15 -14.47
N PRO A 21 -6.73 -21.94 -13.42
CA PRO A 21 -6.84 -20.79 -12.53
C PRO A 21 -6.49 -19.45 -13.19
N GLY A 22 -5.94 -19.47 -14.42
CA GLY A 22 -5.55 -18.28 -15.15
C GLY A 22 -4.32 -17.61 -14.55
N ILE A 23 -4.26 -16.29 -14.71
CA ILE A 23 -3.17 -15.45 -14.22
C ILE A 23 -3.38 -15.16 -12.73
N ARG A 24 -2.38 -15.44 -11.90
CA ARG A 24 -2.48 -15.34 -10.44
C ARG A 24 -1.82 -14.07 -9.93
N HIS A 25 -2.44 -13.48 -8.92
CA HIS A 25 -1.88 -12.35 -8.19
C HIS A 25 -2.45 -12.29 -6.78
N ILE A 26 -1.59 -12.14 -5.77
CA ILE A 26 -2.03 -11.95 -4.38
C ILE A 26 -1.44 -10.69 -3.75
N GLN A 27 -0.25 -10.28 -4.19
CA GLN A 27 0.51 -9.21 -3.55
C GLN A 27 -0.03 -7.82 -3.90
N ASN A 28 -0.49 -7.08 -2.90
CA ASN A 28 -0.62 -5.62 -2.94
C ASN A 28 0.73 -4.95 -2.59
N SER A 29 0.76 -3.63 -2.35
CA SER A 29 1.99 -2.92 -1.94
C SER A 29 2.71 -3.54 -0.73
N TYR A 30 2.00 -3.84 0.36
CA TYR A 30 2.62 -4.51 1.52
C TYR A 30 2.97 -5.97 1.24
N GLY A 31 2.23 -6.65 0.37
CA GLY A 31 2.54 -8.00 -0.09
C GLY A 31 3.87 -8.08 -0.85
N ILE A 32 4.16 -7.07 -1.69
CA ILE A 32 5.44 -6.93 -2.39
C ILE A 32 6.57 -6.70 -1.37
N LEU A 33 6.37 -5.77 -0.43
CA LEU A 33 7.40 -5.38 0.54
C LEU A 33 7.74 -6.49 1.55
N ASN A 34 6.75 -7.29 1.95
CA ASN A 34 6.90 -8.28 3.03
C ASN A 34 7.05 -9.73 2.57
N TYR A 35 6.72 -10.03 1.32
CA TYR A 35 6.82 -11.40 0.79
C TYR A 35 7.51 -11.43 -0.58
N PRO A 36 8.74 -10.89 -0.70
CA PRO A 36 9.43 -10.76 -1.99
C PRO A 36 9.77 -12.11 -2.65
N HIS A 37 9.67 -13.21 -1.91
CA HIS A 37 9.91 -14.57 -2.41
C HIS A 37 8.71 -15.17 -3.15
N LEU A 38 7.49 -14.64 -2.98
CA LEU A 38 6.32 -15.16 -3.68
C LEU A 38 6.44 -14.96 -5.19
N GLN A 39 6.24 -16.02 -5.95
CA GLN A 39 6.35 -16.04 -7.41
C GLN A 39 4.95 -16.25 -8.01
N TYR A 40 4.29 -15.16 -8.38
CA TYR A 40 3.05 -15.17 -9.15
C TYR A 40 3.22 -14.32 -10.41
N GLU A 41 2.30 -14.45 -11.36
CA GLU A 41 2.40 -13.77 -12.64
C GLU A 41 2.30 -12.24 -12.51
N TYR A 42 1.51 -11.73 -11.55
CA TYR A 42 1.41 -10.30 -11.27
C TYR A 42 1.38 -9.93 -9.79
N CYS A 43 1.72 -8.67 -9.53
CA CYS A 43 1.45 -7.95 -8.29
C CYS A 43 0.57 -6.72 -8.56
N ARG A 44 0.03 -6.11 -7.51
CA ARG A 44 -0.91 -4.98 -7.59
C ARG A 44 -0.44 -3.81 -6.72
N PRO A 45 0.64 -3.11 -7.10
CA PRO A 45 1.14 -1.96 -6.35
C PRO A 45 0.19 -0.75 -6.51
N GLY A 46 -0.26 -0.19 -5.39
CA GLY A 46 -0.97 1.09 -5.34
C GLY A 46 -0.11 2.15 -4.66
N LEU A 47 -0.04 2.12 -3.34
CA LEU A 47 0.77 3.06 -2.54
C LEU A 47 2.27 3.02 -2.90
N LEU A 48 2.79 1.80 -3.14
CA LEU A 48 4.18 1.62 -3.55
C LEU A 48 4.49 2.35 -4.87
N TYR A 49 3.53 2.41 -5.80
CA TYR A 49 3.68 3.19 -7.05
C TYR A 49 3.71 4.70 -6.78
N MET A 50 3.01 5.16 -5.74
CA MET A 50 3.00 6.56 -5.30
C MET A 50 4.21 6.93 -4.44
N GLY A 51 5.10 5.98 -4.15
CA GLY A 51 6.29 6.19 -3.33
C GLY A 51 5.97 6.45 -1.86
N VAL A 52 4.91 5.86 -1.32
CA VAL A 52 4.49 6.01 0.08
C VAL A 52 4.05 4.68 0.70
N THR A 53 3.96 4.64 2.02
CA THR A 53 3.28 3.58 2.78
C THR A 53 1.94 4.09 3.33
N SER A 54 1.08 3.22 3.86
CA SER A 54 -0.16 3.68 4.51
C SER A 54 0.07 4.17 5.94
N ASP A 55 1.06 3.58 6.60
CA ASP A 55 1.48 3.87 7.96
C ASP A 55 2.93 3.41 8.11
N ASP A 56 3.81 4.38 8.34
CA ASP A 56 5.26 4.15 8.46
C ASP A 56 5.63 3.42 9.77
N GLN A 57 4.69 3.25 10.70
CA GLN A 57 4.88 2.44 11.91
C GLN A 57 4.70 0.94 11.65
N ILE A 58 4.04 0.56 10.54
CA ILE A 58 3.87 -0.84 10.18
C ILE A 58 5.20 -1.40 9.70
N PRO A 59 5.75 -2.44 10.36
CA PRO A 59 7.03 -3.02 9.96
C PRO A 59 6.97 -3.60 8.54
N ILE A 60 8.04 -3.36 7.78
CA ILE A 60 8.23 -3.90 6.43
C ILE A 60 9.55 -4.69 6.36
N GLN A 61 9.61 -5.75 5.56
CA GLN A 61 10.83 -6.57 5.41
C GLN A 61 11.83 -5.99 4.41
N THR A 62 11.35 -5.26 3.41
CA THR A 62 12.21 -4.59 2.42
C THR A 62 12.05 -3.09 2.57
N HIS A 63 13.17 -2.37 2.45
CA HIS A 63 13.24 -0.92 2.63
C HIS A 63 13.73 -0.25 1.35
N PRO A 64 12.90 -0.20 0.29
CA PRO A 64 13.23 0.58 -0.89
C PRO A 64 13.30 2.07 -0.53
N ASN A 65 13.99 2.85 -1.34
CA ASN A 65 13.95 4.31 -1.21
C ASN A 65 12.59 4.82 -1.70
N PHE A 66 11.71 5.20 -0.77
CA PHE A 66 10.40 5.75 -1.09
C PHE A 66 10.56 7.21 -1.55
N ILE A 67 10.11 7.50 -2.78
CA ILE A 67 10.11 8.85 -3.36
C ILE A 67 8.65 9.22 -3.63
N PRO A 68 8.00 9.98 -2.72
CA PRO A 68 6.61 10.39 -2.90
C PRO A 68 6.44 11.18 -4.20
N ILE A 69 5.46 10.80 -5.02
CA ILE A 69 5.26 11.44 -6.33
C ILE A 69 4.49 12.77 -6.26
N LEU A 70 3.98 13.13 -5.08
CA LEU A 70 3.14 14.31 -4.87
C LEU A 70 3.64 15.13 -3.69
N SER A 71 3.66 16.44 -3.86
CA SER A 71 3.82 17.43 -2.80
C SER A 71 2.70 18.46 -2.91
N ILE A 72 2.09 18.80 -1.77
CA ILE A 72 0.99 19.78 -1.70
C ILE A 72 1.55 21.08 -1.13
N TYR A 73 1.33 22.18 -1.84
CA TYR A 73 1.78 23.51 -1.44
C TYR A 73 0.60 24.46 -1.32
N ALA A 74 0.73 25.45 -0.43
CA ALA A 74 -0.23 26.53 -0.27
C ALA A 74 0.50 27.84 0.03
N ASN A 75 -0.13 28.97 -0.28
CA ASN A 75 0.40 30.30 0.02
C ASN A 75 -0.24 30.86 1.30
N VAL A 76 0.55 31.57 2.11
CA VAL A 76 0.00 32.38 3.21
C VAL A 76 -0.83 33.51 2.62
N SER A 77 -2.13 33.50 2.85
CA SER A 77 -3.04 34.52 2.32
C SER A 77 -3.13 35.77 3.20
N VAL A 78 -3.00 35.62 4.52
CA VAL A 78 -3.11 36.72 5.50
C VAL A 78 -2.20 36.47 6.69
N VAL A 79 -1.50 37.53 7.13
CA VAL A 79 -0.83 37.60 8.44
C VAL A 79 -1.42 38.78 9.19
N LYS A 80 -1.92 38.56 10.41
CA LYS A 80 -2.51 39.62 11.24
C LYS A 80 -2.25 39.37 12.73
N TRP A 81 -2.24 40.46 13.49
CA TRP A 81 -2.26 40.41 14.96
C TRP A 81 -3.69 40.18 15.46
N ILE A 82 -3.83 39.48 16.58
CA ILE A 82 -5.09 39.28 17.29
C ILE A 82 -4.97 39.70 18.75
N HIS A 83 -6.08 40.08 19.37
CA HIS A 83 -6.16 40.54 20.74
C HIS A 83 -6.43 39.39 21.72
N LYS A 84 -6.03 39.60 22.98
CA LYS A 84 -6.36 38.69 24.08
C LYS A 84 -7.87 38.51 24.18
N GLY A 85 -8.33 37.26 24.19
CA GLY A 85 -9.75 36.90 24.27
C GLY A 85 -10.46 36.77 22.91
N GLN A 86 -9.78 37.03 21.78
CA GLN A 86 -10.33 36.71 20.47
C GLN A 86 -10.23 35.20 20.19
N SER A 87 -11.30 34.61 19.66
CA SER A 87 -11.30 33.25 19.13
C SER A 87 -10.81 33.22 17.68
N VAL A 88 -10.29 32.07 17.25
CA VAL A 88 -9.89 31.78 15.87
C VAL A 88 -10.63 30.52 15.46
N SER A 89 -11.14 30.52 14.22
CA SER A 89 -12.08 29.52 13.73
C SER A 89 -13.47 29.65 14.36
N TYR A 90 -14.37 28.78 13.92
CA TYR A 90 -15.68 28.55 14.53
C TYR A 90 -15.55 28.05 15.96
#